data_AF-A0A4R6SIW8-F1
#
_entry.id   AF-A0A4R6SIW8-F1
#
_cell.length_a   1.000
_cell.length_b   1.000
_cell.length_c   1.000
_cell.angle_alpha   90.00
_cell.angle_beta   90.00
_cell.angle_gamma   90.00
#
_symmetry.space_group_name_H-M   'P 1'
#
loop_
_entity.id
_entity.type
_entity.pdbx_description
1 polymer ?
#
loop_
_entity_poly.entity_id
_entity_poly.type
_entity_poly.pdbx_seq_one_letter_code
_entity_poly.pdbx_strand_id
1 'polypeptide(L)'
;MLPGVKARLPLLLAMAAMLLIAVVASRGQSAVHPGSNTFLPVHDDRPSSPVSTTDEHPNMVVSTLAAIGFTGLLLVFGALFVLGVVVIVMGVSWTKVRRGKVSNPVVLGEPDDGLDGTAADGTVLRSAIAAAQRDLAQRRSGPPSDAVVAAWLRLEQAAAESGRPRAAHQTPTEFTSALLAEHVADDAAVGRLRGLYQRARFGRPGAVTDADADEARSALGAILDGWRVPA
;
A
#
# COMPACT_ATOMS: atom_id res chain seq x y z
N MET A 1 -20.16 3.60 16.52
CA MET A 1 -19.74 3.57 15.11
C MET A 1 -18.23 3.33 15.07
N LEU A 2 -17.79 2.13 14.67
CA LEU A 2 -16.41 1.65 14.85
C LEU A 2 -15.46 2.16 13.74
N PRO A 3 -14.44 2.99 14.05
CA PRO A 3 -13.44 3.46 13.08
C PRO A 3 -12.41 2.38 12.66
N GLY A 4 -12.52 1.15 13.20
CA GLY A 4 -11.56 0.07 12.97
C GLY A 4 -11.73 -0.73 11.67
N VAL A 5 -12.81 -0.55 10.91
CA VAL A 5 -13.10 -1.43 9.74
C VAL A 5 -12.21 -1.11 8.53
N LYS A 6 -11.88 0.17 8.30
CA LYS A 6 -11.17 0.60 7.08
C LYS A 6 -9.69 0.18 7.08
N ALA A 7 -9.01 0.24 8.23
CA ALA A 7 -7.62 -0.21 8.36
C ALA A 7 -7.47 -1.73 8.40
N ARG A 8 -8.53 -2.44 8.80
CA ARG A 8 -8.56 -3.91 8.83
C ARG A 8 -8.88 -4.50 7.46
N LEU A 9 -9.49 -3.75 6.56
CA LEU A 9 -9.84 -4.22 5.23
C LEU A 9 -8.64 -4.72 4.41
N PRO A 10 -7.51 -3.99 4.27
CA PRO A 10 -6.35 -4.50 3.52
C PRO A 10 -5.69 -5.70 4.21
N LEU A 11 -5.67 -5.72 5.56
CA LEU A 11 -5.13 -6.82 6.34
C LEU A 11 -5.99 -8.09 6.17
N LEU A 12 -7.32 -7.95 6.25
CA LEU A 12 -8.26 -9.05 6.06
C LEU A 12 -8.20 -9.58 4.62
N LEU A 13 -7.99 -8.70 3.64
CA LEU A 13 -7.89 -9.09 2.23
C LEU A 13 -6.56 -9.80 1.93
N ALA A 14 -5.45 -9.34 2.52
CA ALA A 14 -4.16 -10.03 2.46
C ALA A 14 -4.22 -11.40 3.15
N MET A 15 -4.88 -11.48 4.32
CA MET A 15 -5.04 -12.72 5.06
C MET A 15 -5.93 -13.72 4.32
N ALA A 16 -7.01 -13.25 3.69
CA ALA A 16 -7.87 -14.06 2.84
C ALA A 16 -7.12 -14.57 1.59
N ALA A 17 -6.33 -13.70 0.92
CA ALA A 17 -5.52 -14.09 -0.22
C ALA A 17 -4.45 -15.13 0.17
N MET A 18 -3.80 -14.96 1.32
CA MET A 18 -2.78 -15.88 1.83
C MET A 18 -3.39 -17.24 2.22
N LEU A 19 -4.58 -17.25 2.83
CA LEU A 19 -5.35 -18.48 3.08
C LEU A 19 -5.73 -19.17 1.77
N LEU A 20 -6.15 -18.43 0.75
CA LEU A 20 -6.53 -18.98 -0.55
C LEU A 20 -5.33 -19.61 -1.27
N ILE A 21 -4.17 -18.96 -1.24
CA ILE A 21 -2.91 -19.52 -1.76
C ILE A 21 -2.51 -20.78 -0.96
N ALA A 22 -2.62 -20.77 0.37
CA ALA A 22 -2.30 -21.93 1.20
C ALA A 22 -3.21 -23.14 0.89
N VAL A 23 -4.51 -22.91 0.67
CA VAL A 23 -5.45 -23.97 0.27
C VAL A 23 -5.08 -24.55 -1.09
N VAL A 24 -4.71 -23.70 -2.07
CA VAL A 24 -4.28 -24.15 -3.39
C VAL A 24 -2.95 -24.92 -3.32
N ALA A 25 -1.98 -24.43 -2.55
CA ALA A 25 -0.69 -25.07 -2.36
C ALA A 25 -0.79 -26.42 -1.61
N SER A 26 -1.75 -26.56 -0.68
CA SER A 26 -2.00 -27.81 0.03
C SER A 26 -2.50 -28.96 -0.87
N ARG A 27 -2.91 -28.66 -2.11
CA ARG A 27 -3.33 -29.64 -3.11
C ARG A 27 -2.22 -30.09 -4.06
N GLY A 28 -0.96 -29.76 -3.79
CA GLY A 28 0.18 -30.32 -4.52
C GLY A 28 0.19 -31.85 -4.41
N GLN A 29 -0.37 -32.53 -5.41
CA GLN A 29 -0.20 -33.97 -5.59
C GLN A 29 1.29 -34.24 -5.80
N SER A 30 1.88 -35.01 -4.89
CA SER A 30 3.25 -35.48 -5.01
C SER A 30 3.42 -36.19 -6.36
N ALA A 31 4.38 -35.73 -7.18
CA ALA A 31 4.70 -36.33 -8.47
C ALA A 31 5.44 -37.68 -8.37
N VAL A 32 5.60 -38.21 -7.16
CA VAL A 32 6.24 -39.51 -6.92
C VAL A 32 5.21 -40.61 -7.20
N HIS A 33 5.26 -41.17 -8.41
CA HIS A 33 4.59 -42.44 -8.71
C HIS A 33 5.26 -43.54 -7.86
N PRO A 34 4.52 -44.31 -7.05
CA PRO A 34 5.06 -45.53 -6.48
C PRO A 34 5.46 -46.42 -7.65
N GLY A 35 6.77 -46.60 -7.86
CA GLY A 35 7.27 -47.54 -8.85
C GLY A 35 6.61 -48.88 -8.63
N SER A 36 6.05 -49.45 -9.69
CA SER A 36 5.49 -50.79 -9.70
C SER A 36 6.58 -51.77 -9.29
N ASN A 37 6.63 -52.15 -8.02
CA ASN A 37 7.42 -53.28 -7.58
C ASN A 37 6.76 -54.53 -8.16
N THR A 38 7.24 -54.97 -9.33
CA THR A 38 6.92 -56.28 -9.88
C THR A 38 7.51 -57.33 -8.96
N PHE A 39 6.72 -57.78 -7.99
CA PHE A 39 7.01 -59.00 -7.25
C PHE A 39 6.78 -60.19 -8.20
N LEU A 40 7.84 -60.97 -8.45
CA LEU A 40 7.73 -62.27 -9.10
C LEU A 40 6.89 -63.18 -8.19
N PRO A 41 5.83 -63.84 -8.68
CA PRO A 41 5.05 -64.75 -7.86
C PRO A 41 5.86 -66.02 -7.61
N VAL A 42 6.35 -66.20 -6.39
CA VAL A 42 6.68 -67.53 -5.88
C VAL A 42 5.35 -68.26 -5.72
N HIS A 43 5.15 -69.34 -6.48
CA HIS A 43 3.99 -70.22 -6.28
C HIS A 43 4.17 -70.93 -4.93
N ASP A 44 3.32 -70.59 -3.98
CA ASP A 44 3.17 -71.30 -2.72
C ASP A 44 1.78 -71.97 -2.75
N ASP A 45 1.75 -73.30 -2.84
CA ASP A 45 0.54 -74.12 -2.89
C ASP A 45 -0.14 -74.14 -1.50
N ARG A 46 -0.85 -73.07 -1.16
CA ARG A 46 -1.70 -73.00 0.04
C ARG A 46 -3.11 -72.58 -0.34
N PRO A 47 -4.16 -73.36 0.00
CA PRO A 47 -5.53 -72.93 -0.24
C PRO A 47 -5.83 -71.70 0.62
N SER A 48 -5.97 -70.56 -0.05
CA SER A 48 -6.30 -69.26 0.53
C SER A 48 -7.79 -69.20 0.86
N SER A 49 -8.11 -68.86 2.12
CA SER A 49 -9.45 -68.44 2.50
C SER A 49 -9.83 -67.16 1.74
N PRO A 50 -11.10 -66.94 1.38
CA PRO A 50 -11.51 -65.72 0.71
C PRO A 50 -11.32 -64.52 1.66
N VAL A 51 -10.29 -63.71 1.40
CA VAL A 51 -10.20 -62.36 1.94
C VAL A 51 -11.35 -61.57 1.32
N SER A 52 -12.28 -61.11 2.14
CA SER A 52 -13.23 -60.08 1.72
C SER A 52 -12.44 -58.79 1.49
N THR A 53 -12.10 -58.54 0.23
CA THR A 53 -11.66 -57.22 -0.22
C THR A 53 -12.86 -56.30 -0.10
N THR A 54 -12.92 -55.47 0.94
CA THR A 54 -13.78 -54.30 0.93
C THR A 54 -13.22 -53.37 -0.14
N ASP A 55 -13.73 -53.51 -1.36
CA ASP A 55 -13.55 -52.51 -2.40
C ASP A 55 -14.27 -51.23 -1.94
N GLU A 56 -13.54 -50.33 -1.29
CA GLU A 56 -13.90 -48.92 -1.27
C GLU A 56 -13.81 -48.41 -2.72
N HIS A 57 -14.84 -48.70 -3.52
CA HIS A 57 -15.08 -47.97 -4.75
C HIS A 57 -15.32 -46.51 -4.34
N PRO A 58 -14.45 -45.55 -4.71
CA PRO A 58 -14.76 -44.15 -4.50
C PRO A 58 -16.03 -43.89 -5.29
N ASN A 59 -17.13 -43.58 -4.60
CA ASN A 59 -18.40 -43.27 -5.26
C ASN A 59 -18.18 -42.06 -6.17
N MET A 60 -17.93 -42.32 -7.45
CA MET A 60 -17.55 -41.34 -8.48
C MET A 60 -18.59 -40.23 -8.57
N VAL A 61 -19.86 -40.55 -8.30
CA VAL A 61 -20.96 -39.59 -8.17
C VAL A 61 -20.75 -38.59 -7.04
N VAL A 62 -20.32 -39.03 -5.85
CA VAL A 62 -20.05 -38.13 -4.69
C VAL A 62 -18.83 -37.25 -4.96
N SER A 63 -17.79 -37.83 -5.56
CA SER A 63 -16.58 -37.08 -5.96
C SER A 63 -16.87 -36.03 -7.04
N THR A 64 -17.69 -36.38 -8.04
CA THR A 64 -18.07 -35.46 -9.13
C THR A 64 -19.00 -34.36 -8.64
N LEU A 65 -19.98 -34.66 -7.79
CA LEU A 65 -20.85 -33.63 -7.19
C LEU A 65 -20.06 -32.69 -6.25
N ALA A 66 -19.13 -33.22 -5.46
CA ALA A 66 -18.24 -32.40 -4.62
C ALA A 66 -17.32 -31.51 -5.46
N ALA A 67 -16.79 -32.02 -6.58
CA ALA A 67 -15.95 -31.25 -7.50
C ALA A 67 -16.74 -30.14 -8.23
N ILE A 68 -17.99 -30.40 -8.64
CA ILE A 68 -18.84 -29.40 -9.31
C ILE A 68 -19.23 -28.28 -8.33
N GLY A 69 -19.63 -28.62 -7.10
CA GLY A 69 -19.95 -27.64 -6.06
C GLY A 69 -18.74 -26.79 -5.67
N PHE A 70 -17.57 -27.42 -5.57
CA PHE A 70 -16.32 -26.75 -5.21
C PHE A 70 -15.80 -25.84 -6.33
N THR A 71 -15.90 -26.27 -7.60
CA THR A 71 -15.52 -25.44 -8.75
C THR A 71 -16.43 -24.23 -8.88
N GLY A 72 -17.74 -24.41 -8.66
CA GLY A 72 -18.70 -23.30 -8.61
C GLY A 72 -18.38 -22.30 -7.49
N LEU A 73 -18.04 -22.79 -6.30
CA LEU A 73 -17.64 -21.94 -5.17
C LEU A 73 -16.38 -21.13 -5.50
N LEU A 74 -15.37 -21.76 -6.11
CA LEU A 74 -14.11 -21.12 -6.48
C LEU A 74 -14.32 -20.02 -7.54
N LEU A 75 -15.20 -20.26 -8.52
CA LEU A 75 -15.58 -19.24 -9.51
C LEU A 75 -16.31 -18.05 -8.87
N VAL A 76 -17.19 -18.29 -7.90
CA VAL A 76 -17.88 -17.23 -7.15
C VAL A 76 -16.90 -16.39 -6.34
N PHE A 77 -15.98 -17.03 -5.61
CA PHE A 77 -14.93 -16.32 -4.86
C PHE A 77 -13.95 -15.58 -5.77
N GLY A 78 -13.56 -16.17 -6.90
CA GLY A 78 -12.73 -15.53 -7.92
C GLY A 78 -13.42 -14.31 -8.53
N ALA A 79 -14.70 -14.42 -8.86
CA ALA A 79 -15.49 -13.30 -9.38
C ALA A 79 -15.64 -12.17 -8.34
N LEU A 80 -15.89 -12.50 -7.07
CA LEU A 80 -15.94 -11.52 -5.98
C LEU A 80 -14.58 -10.85 -5.74
N PHE A 81 -13.48 -11.59 -5.85
CA PHE A 81 -12.12 -11.04 -5.76
C PHE A 81 -11.84 -10.06 -6.90
N VAL A 82 -12.09 -10.45 -8.15
CA VAL A 82 -11.94 -9.58 -9.32
C VAL A 82 -12.81 -8.34 -9.18
N LEU A 83 -14.06 -8.49 -8.76
CA LEU A 83 -14.97 -7.37 -8.51
C LEU A 83 -14.43 -6.42 -7.43
N GLY A 84 -13.90 -6.98 -6.33
CA GLY A 84 -13.26 -6.20 -5.26
C GLY A 84 -12.03 -5.43 -5.74
N VAL A 85 -11.16 -6.07 -6.52
CA VAL A 85 -9.99 -5.44 -7.14
C VAL A 85 -10.43 -4.33 -8.09
N VAL A 86 -11.44 -4.58 -8.94
CA VAL A 86 -12.00 -3.57 -9.84
C VAL A 86 -12.56 -2.39 -9.05
N VAL A 87 -13.31 -2.60 -7.97
CA VAL A 87 -13.83 -1.51 -7.13
C VAL A 87 -12.71 -0.72 -6.45
N ILE A 88 -11.65 -1.38 -5.97
CA ILE A 88 -10.48 -0.71 -5.37
C ILE A 88 -9.72 0.09 -6.42
N VAL A 89 -9.40 -0.51 -7.57
CA VAL A 89 -8.71 0.15 -8.69
C VAL A 89 -9.56 1.30 -9.20
N MET A 90 -10.88 1.13 -9.31
CA MET A 90 -11.81 2.15 -9.77
C MET A 90 -11.99 3.27 -8.74
N GLY A 91 -11.95 2.98 -7.43
CA GLY A 91 -11.96 3.98 -6.37
C GLY A 91 -10.66 4.80 -6.31
N VAL A 92 -9.51 4.13 -6.38
CA VAL A 92 -8.19 4.80 -6.43
C VAL A 92 -8.02 5.57 -7.73
N SER A 93 -8.42 5.00 -8.86
CA SER A 93 -8.36 5.68 -10.15
C SER A 93 -9.41 6.76 -10.29
N TRP A 94 -10.60 6.69 -9.70
CA TRP A 94 -11.53 7.84 -9.69
C TRP A 94 -11.01 9.01 -8.88
N THR A 95 -10.29 8.77 -7.77
CA THR A 95 -9.59 9.86 -7.06
C THR A 95 -8.43 10.46 -7.85
N LYS A 96 -7.76 9.68 -8.72
CA LYS A 96 -6.70 10.17 -9.62
C LYS A 96 -7.23 10.79 -10.93
N VAL A 97 -8.31 10.26 -11.51
CA VAL A 97 -8.82 10.63 -12.85
C VAL A 97 -9.71 11.88 -12.79
N ARG A 98 -10.40 12.15 -11.67
CA ARG A 98 -10.94 13.50 -11.41
C ARG A 98 -9.86 14.54 -11.07
N ARG A 99 -8.60 14.13 -10.91
CA ARG A 99 -7.43 14.98 -10.61
C ARG A 99 -6.31 14.90 -11.66
N GLY A 100 -6.57 14.33 -12.85
CA GLY A 100 -5.51 13.91 -13.78
C GLY A 100 -5.90 13.97 -15.25
N LYS A 101 -6.65 15.01 -15.65
CA LYS A 101 -6.88 15.29 -17.07
C LYS A 101 -6.60 16.75 -17.41
N VAL A 102 -5.34 17.13 -17.24
CA VAL A 102 -4.68 18.01 -18.21
C VAL A 102 -3.38 17.31 -18.59
N SER A 103 -3.51 16.26 -19.40
CA SER A 103 -2.47 16.02 -20.38
C SER A 103 -2.55 17.19 -21.36
N ASN A 104 -1.53 18.01 -21.48
CA ASN A 104 -1.34 18.73 -22.72
C ASN A 104 0.11 18.63 -23.19
N PRO A 105 0.28 18.50 -24.51
CA PRO A 105 1.53 18.17 -25.16
C PRO A 105 2.49 19.35 -25.04
N VAL A 106 3.77 19.06 -25.28
CA VAL A 106 4.79 20.06 -25.58
C VAL A 106 4.24 21.05 -26.61
N VAL A 107 3.87 22.25 -26.16
CA VAL A 107 3.62 23.41 -27.01
C VAL A 107 4.71 24.41 -26.67
N LEU A 108 5.62 24.60 -27.61
CA LEU A 108 6.48 25.77 -27.67
C LEU A 108 5.57 26.96 -27.95
N GLY A 109 5.41 27.88 -26.99
CA GLY A 109 4.64 29.12 -27.19
C GLY A 109 4.27 29.84 -25.88
N GLU A 110 5.01 30.92 -25.61
CA GLU A 110 4.79 32.11 -24.75
C GLU A 110 4.06 32.02 -23.39
N PRO A 111 4.62 32.64 -22.32
CA PRO A 111 3.99 32.72 -21.00
C PRO A 111 3.08 33.94 -20.88
N ASP A 112 1.83 33.75 -20.49
CA ASP A 112 0.99 34.79 -19.91
C ASP A 112 0.09 34.19 -18.81
N ASP A 113 -0.23 35.00 -17.80
CA ASP A 113 -0.91 34.71 -16.52
C ASP A 113 -0.04 34.11 -15.40
N GLY A 114 1.05 34.80 -15.08
CA GLY A 114 1.79 34.59 -13.83
C GLY A 114 1.43 35.66 -12.83
N LEU A 115 0.40 35.49 -12.00
CA LEU A 115 0.27 36.12 -10.66
C LEU A 115 -0.74 35.42 -9.72
N ASP A 116 -1.74 34.69 -10.23
CA ASP A 116 -2.78 34.07 -9.37
C ASP A 116 -2.46 32.66 -8.87
N GLY A 117 -1.52 31.95 -9.52
CA GLY A 117 -1.12 30.59 -9.15
C GLY A 117 -0.36 30.56 -7.82
N THR A 118 0.73 31.33 -7.72
CA THR A 118 1.70 31.25 -6.60
C THR A 118 1.07 31.50 -5.22
N ALA A 119 0.09 32.40 -5.13
CA ALA A 119 -0.60 32.67 -3.87
C ALA A 119 -1.53 31.51 -3.47
N ALA A 120 -2.28 30.94 -4.43
CA ALA A 120 -3.10 29.75 -4.21
C ALA A 120 -2.23 28.54 -3.82
N ASP A 121 -1.07 28.39 -4.46
CA ASP A 121 -0.10 27.33 -4.24
C ASP A 121 0.44 27.33 -2.80
N GLY A 122 0.82 28.51 -2.30
CA GLY A 122 1.26 28.71 -0.93
C GLY A 122 0.16 28.37 0.10
N THR A 123 -1.11 28.63 -0.21
CA THR A 123 -2.21 28.29 0.71
C THR A 123 -2.40 26.78 0.88
N VAL A 124 -2.30 26.01 -0.20
CA VAL A 124 -2.40 24.55 -0.17
C VAL A 124 -1.28 23.96 0.67
N LEU A 125 -0.04 24.40 0.42
CA LEU A 125 1.13 23.93 1.16
C LEU A 125 1.05 24.30 2.65
N ARG A 126 0.68 25.54 2.98
CA ARG A 126 0.48 25.98 4.37
C ARG A 126 -0.60 25.16 5.08
N SER A 127 -1.71 24.87 4.42
CA SER A 127 -2.79 24.05 4.98
C SER A 127 -2.34 22.62 5.26
N ALA A 128 -1.49 22.06 4.38
CA ALA A 128 -0.93 20.73 4.54
C ALA A 128 0.05 20.64 5.71
N ILE A 129 0.87 21.67 5.94
CA ILE A 129 1.77 21.76 7.10
C ILE A 129 0.94 21.80 8.40
N ALA A 130 -0.10 22.63 8.46
CA ALA A 130 -0.99 22.72 9.63
C ALA A 130 -1.76 21.42 9.88
N ALA A 131 -2.11 20.67 8.83
CA ALA A 131 -2.69 19.34 8.97
C ALA A 131 -1.66 18.31 9.49
N ALA A 132 -0.45 18.28 8.92
CA ALA A 132 0.62 17.38 9.36
C ALA A 132 0.99 17.60 10.84
N GLN A 133 1.06 18.86 11.28
CA GLN A 133 1.36 19.20 12.67
C GLN A 133 0.28 18.69 13.62
N ARG A 134 -1.00 18.85 13.24
CA ARG A 134 -2.14 18.32 14.01
C ARG A 134 -2.16 16.80 14.05
N ASP A 135 -1.88 16.14 12.92
CA ASP A 135 -1.84 14.68 12.83
C ASP A 135 -0.76 14.12 13.79
N LEU A 136 0.42 14.76 13.85
CA LEU A 136 1.47 14.39 14.82
C LEU A 136 1.05 14.66 16.27
N ALA A 137 0.40 15.80 16.54
CA ALA A 137 -0.09 16.13 17.88
C ALA A 137 -1.16 15.16 18.41
N GLN A 138 -2.00 14.63 17.52
CA GLN A 138 -3.10 13.72 17.86
C GLN A 138 -2.69 12.24 17.87
N ARG A 139 -1.43 11.93 17.53
CA ARG A 139 -0.91 10.56 17.54
C ARG A 139 -0.98 9.96 18.95
N ARG A 140 -1.64 8.82 19.07
CA ARG A 140 -1.76 8.07 20.35
C ARG A 140 -1.01 6.73 20.36
N SER A 141 -0.74 6.17 19.19
CA SER A 141 -0.17 4.83 19.05
C SER A 141 0.49 4.65 17.68
N GLY A 142 1.31 3.61 17.54
CA GLY A 142 2.02 3.26 16.31
C GLY A 142 3.46 3.79 16.29
N PRO A 143 4.29 3.30 15.36
CA PRO A 143 5.69 3.70 15.30
C PRO A 143 5.82 5.21 15.02
N PRO A 144 6.68 5.94 15.76
CA PRO A 144 6.91 7.37 15.52
C PRO A 144 7.52 7.63 14.13
N SER A 145 8.32 6.69 13.61
CA SER A 145 8.85 6.73 12.23
C SER A 145 7.76 6.88 11.19
N ASP A 146 6.67 6.12 11.32
CA ASP A 146 5.59 6.08 10.34
C ASP A 146 4.83 7.42 10.34
N ALA A 147 4.68 8.03 11.51
CA ALA A 147 4.03 9.33 11.65
C ALA A 147 4.87 10.46 11.03
N VAL A 148 6.19 10.46 11.24
CA VAL A 148 7.10 11.42 10.61
C VAL A 148 7.11 11.24 9.08
N VAL A 149 7.13 9.99 8.59
CA VAL A 149 7.03 9.69 7.15
C VAL A 149 5.70 10.18 6.59
N ALA A 150 4.58 9.90 7.26
CA ALA A 150 3.26 10.35 6.82
C ALA A 150 3.15 11.88 6.77
N ALA A 151 3.70 12.58 7.76
CA ALA A 151 3.76 14.03 7.78
C ALA A 151 4.53 14.58 6.57
N TRP A 152 5.73 14.06 6.28
CA TRP A 152 6.51 14.50 5.12
C TRP A 152 5.83 14.18 3.78
N LEU A 153 5.25 12.99 3.61
CA LEU A 153 4.54 12.63 2.38
C LEU A 153 3.31 13.51 2.13
N ARG A 154 2.66 14.02 3.19
CA ARG A 154 1.58 15.01 3.04
C ARG A 154 2.10 16.32 2.47
N LEU A 155 3.28 16.77 2.88
CA LEU A 155 3.94 17.96 2.31
C LEU A 155 4.35 17.73 0.86
N GLU A 156 4.89 16.56 0.52
CA GLU A 156 5.23 16.21 -0.87
C GLU A 156 3.99 16.20 -1.78
N GLN A 157 2.87 15.66 -1.29
CA GLN A 157 1.61 15.69 -2.01
C GLN A 157 1.12 17.12 -2.24
N ALA A 158 1.18 17.98 -1.21
CA ALA A 158 0.78 19.38 -1.33
C ALA A 158 1.70 20.17 -2.26
N ALA A 159 3.01 19.90 -2.23
CA ALA A 159 3.96 20.47 -3.17
C ALA A 159 3.65 20.03 -4.61
N ALA A 160 3.32 18.76 -4.85
CA ALA A 160 2.93 18.31 -6.19
C ALA A 160 1.61 18.93 -6.69
N GLU A 161 0.74 19.35 -5.77
CA GLU A 161 -0.51 20.05 -6.05
C GLU A 161 -0.34 21.58 -6.23
N SER A 162 0.86 22.12 -5.99
CA SER A 162 1.18 23.55 -6.07
C SER A 162 1.30 24.11 -7.50
N GLY A 163 0.87 23.39 -8.53
CA GLY A 163 0.96 23.84 -9.93
C GLY A 163 2.38 24.03 -10.51
N ARG A 164 3.43 24.10 -9.67
CA ARG A 164 4.80 24.36 -10.08
C ARG A 164 5.46 23.08 -10.61
N PRO A 165 6.06 23.12 -11.81
CA PRO A 165 6.71 21.94 -12.38
C PRO A 165 7.99 21.60 -11.63
N ARG A 166 8.12 20.33 -11.23
CA ARG A 166 9.38 19.75 -10.72
C ARG A 166 10.31 19.43 -11.90
N ALA A 167 11.60 19.75 -11.77
CA ALA A 167 12.59 19.39 -12.78
C ALA A 167 12.73 17.86 -12.89
N ALA A 168 13.04 17.33 -14.08
CA ALA A 168 13.07 15.88 -14.32
C ALA A 168 14.07 15.13 -13.42
N HIS A 169 15.20 15.76 -13.09
CA HIS A 169 16.25 15.20 -12.23
C HIS A 169 16.03 15.46 -10.73
N GLN A 170 15.17 16.42 -10.38
CA GLN A 170 14.96 16.85 -9.01
C GLN A 170 14.05 15.85 -8.31
N THR A 171 14.41 15.33 -7.15
CA THR A 171 13.56 14.38 -6.40
C THR A 171 12.34 15.07 -5.77
N PRO A 172 11.26 14.34 -5.41
CA PRO A 172 10.13 14.93 -4.68
C PRO A 172 10.56 15.65 -3.39
N THR A 173 11.45 15.03 -2.62
CA THR A 173 11.98 15.59 -1.37
C THR A 173 12.77 16.88 -1.61
N GLU A 174 13.60 16.95 -2.66
CA GLU A 174 14.32 18.17 -3.03
C GLU A 174 13.37 19.28 -3.48
N PHE A 175 12.38 18.94 -4.30
CA PHE A 175 11.36 19.88 -4.76
C PHE A 175 10.56 20.46 -3.61
N THR A 176 10.05 19.62 -2.71
CA THR A 176 9.32 20.06 -1.52
C THR A 176 10.19 20.92 -0.62
N SER A 177 11.47 20.58 -0.44
CA SER A 177 12.39 21.39 0.37
C SER A 177 12.62 22.78 -0.25
N ALA A 178 12.83 22.84 -1.56
CA ALA A 178 13.02 24.11 -2.28
C ALA A 178 11.76 24.98 -2.20
N LEU A 179 10.58 24.38 -2.42
CA LEU A 179 9.31 25.10 -2.36
C LEU A 179 8.99 25.64 -0.95
N LEU A 180 9.35 24.90 0.10
CA LEU A 180 9.23 25.38 1.48
C LEU A 180 10.18 26.54 1.77
N ALA A 181 11.43 26.47 1.29
CA ALA A 181 12.41 27.53 1.46
C ALA A 181 12.01 28.85 0.77
N GLU A 182 11.24 28.79 -0.32
CA GLU A 182 10.69 29.99 -0.98
C GLU A 182 9.69 30.76 -0.08
N HIS A 183 9.03 30.07 0.87
CA HIS A 183 7.96 30.65 1.70
C HIS A 183 8.38 30.89 3.15
N VAL A 184 9.53 30.38 3.61
CA VAL A 184 9.87 30.28 5.03
C VAL A 184 11.23 30.93 5.28
N ALA A 185 11.32 31.75 6.33
CA ALA A 185 12.59 32.40 6.70
C ALA A 185 13.56 31.51 7.51
N ASP A 186 13.06 30.40 8.09
CA ASP A 186 13.86 29.43 8.86
C ASP A 186 14.13 28.15 8.07
N ASP A 187 15.19 28.17 7.26
CA ASP A 187 15.70 27.00 6.54
C ASP A 187 16.12 25.86 7.49
N ALA A 188 16.51 26.19 8.72
CA ALA A 188 16.92 25.19 9.69
C ALA A 188 15.73 24.34 10.16
N ALA A 189 14.52 24.91 10.26
CA ALA A 189 13.31 24.13 10.55
C ALA A 189 12.98 23.12 9.45
N VAL A 190 13.06 23.55 8.18
CA VAL A 190 12.88 22.65 7.02
C VAL A 190 13.95 21.56 7.01
N GLY A 191 15.21 21.92 7.27
CA GLY A 191 16.34 21.00 7.38
C GLY A 191 16.16 19.95 8.48
N ARG A 192 15.75 20.37 9.68
CA ARG A 192 15.46 19.45 10.81
C ARG A 192 14.37 18.46 10.44
N LEU A 193 13.23 18.94 9.92
CA LEU A 193 12.11 18.08 9.52
C LEU A 193 12.54 17.07 8.45
N ARG A 194 13.29 17.52 7.43
CA ARG A 194 13.83 16.65 6.38
C ARG A 194 14.79 15.59 6.94
N GLY A 195 15.65 15.97 7.88
CA GLY A 195 16.57 15.03 8.54
C GLY A 195 15.84 13.95 9.34
N LEU A 196 14.77 14.33 10.06
CA LEU A 196 13.90 13.40 10.78
C LEU A 196 13.20 12.43 9.81
N TYR A 197 12.70 12.94 8.68
CA TYR A 197 12.12 12.10 7.63
C TYR A 197 13.13 11.10 7.05
N GLN A 198 14.34 11.54 6.71
CA GLN A 198 15.38 10.67 6.16
C GLN A 198 15.76 9.57 7.16
N ARG A 199 15.93 9.92 8.44
CA ARG A 199 16.14 8.95 9.53
C ARG A 199 14.96 7.99 9.67
N ALA A 200 13.73 8.47 9.60
CA ALA A 200 12.54 7.63 9.71
C ALA A 200 12.42 6.64 8.54
N ARG A 201 12.77 7.06 7.32
CA ARG A 201 12.60 6.26 6.11
C ARG A 201 13.74 5.28 5.83
N PHE A 202 14.98 5.70 6.11
CA PHE A 202 16.19 4.93 5.74
C PHE A 202 17.02 4.52 6.96
N GLY A 203 16.64 4.95 8.16
CA GLY A 203 17.28 4.52 9.40
C GLY A 203 16.95 3.09 9.79
N ARG A 204 17.66 2.59 10.80
CA ARG A 204 17.38 1.28 11.39
C ARG A 204 16.03 1.29 12.14
N PRO A 205 15.37 0.14 12.31
CA PRO A 205 14.20 0.04 13.19
C PRO A 205 14.50 0.61 14.58
N GLY A 206 13.60 1.45 15.10
CA GLY A 206 13.77 2.13 16.39
C GLY A 206 14.71 3.34 16.38
N ALA A 207 15.28 3.73 15.22
CA ALA A 207 16.14 4.91 15.12
C ALA A 207 15.40 6.24 15.32
N VAL A 208 14.07 6.25 15.23
CA VAL A 208 13.20 7.41 15.50
C VAL A 208 12.34 7.08 16.72
N THR A 209 12.32 8.01 17.66
CA THR A 209 11.66 7.92 18.97
C THR A 209 10.42 8.81 19.03
N ASP A 210 9.66 8.72 20.12
CA ASP A 210 8.54 9.64 20.34
C ASP A 210 9.00 11.10 20.47
N ALA A 211 10.17 11.34 21.07
CA ALA A 211 10.77 12.67 21.15
C ALA A 211 11.10 13.24 19.77
N ASP A 212 11.57 12.40 18.84
CA ASP A 212 11.80 12.81 17.45
C ASP A 212 10.49 13.17 16.73
N ALA A 213 9.38 12.48 17.02
CA ALA A 213 8.07 12.83 16.47
C ALA A 213 7.56 14.17 17.03
N ASP A 214 7.84 14.47 18.30
CA ASP A 214 7.57 15.79 18.90
C ASP A 214 8.47 16.90 18.33
N GLU A 215 9.72 16.57 18.01
CA GLU A 215 10.63 17.49 17.31
C GLU A 215 10.12 17.79 15.90
N ALA A 216 9.64 16.77 15.16
CA ALA A 216 9.03 16.95 13.85
C ALA A 216 7.79 17.86 13.92
N ARG A 217 6.94 17.66 14.94
CA ARG A 217 5.77 18.53 15.21
C ARG A 217 6.20 19.98 15.49
N SER A 218 7.26 20.16 16.26
CA SER A 218 7.79 21.48 16.60
C SER A 218 8.41 22.17 15.38
N ALA A 219 9.12 21.41 14.53
CA ALA A 219 9.66 21.92 13.27
C ALA A 219 8.55 22.37 12.32
N LEU A 220 7.46 21.62 12.19
CA LEU A 220 6.28 22.04 11.42
C LEU A 220 5.64 23.32 11.98
N GLY A 221 5.64 23.48 13.32
CA GLY A 221 5.19 24.72 13.96
C GLY A 221 6.06 25.91 13.59
N ALA A 222 7.38 25.77 13.70
CA ALA A 222 8.33 26.81 13.31
C ALA A 222 8.20 27.21 11.83
N ILE A 223 7.94 26.24 10.95
CA ILE A 223 7.66 26.48 9.52
C ILE A 223 6.39 27.32 9.34
N LEU A 224 5.31 27.05 10.10
CA LEU A 224 4.07 27.83 10.03
C LEU A 224 4.23 29.24 10.58
N ASP A 225 4.96 29.40 11.68
CA ASP A 225 5.20 30.68 12.33
C ASP A 225 6.09 31.58 11.47
N GLY A 226 7.07 30.98 10.78
CA GLY A 226 7.97 31.66 9.85
C GLY A 226 7.41 31.89 8.44
N TRP A 227 6.16 31.51 8.18
CA TRP A 227 5.56 31.54 6.84
C TRP A 227 5.36 32.97 6.33
N ARG A 228 5.81 33.22 5.10
CA ARG A 228 5.66 34.49 4.37
C ARG A 228 5.05 34.23 3.00
N VAL A 229 4.26 35.17 2.52
CA VAL A 229 3.80 35.15 1.13
C VAL A 229 4.95 35.73 0.29
N PRO A 230 5.46 35.00 -0.73
CA PRO A 230 6.48 35.54 -1.61
C PRO A 230 5.94 36.80 -2.31
N ALA A 231 6.78 37.84 -2.40
CA ALA A 231 6.45 39.13 -2.99
C ALA A 231 6.47 39.11 -4.52
#